data_AF-A0A377AHB5-F1
#
_entry.id   AF-A0A377AHB5-F1
#
_cell.length_a   1.000
_cell.length_b   1.000
_cell.length_c   1.000
_cell.angle_alpha   90.00
_cell.angle_beta   90.00
_cell.angle_gamma   90.00
#
_symmetry.space_group_name_H-M   'P 1'
#
loop_
_entity.id
_entity.type
_entity.pdbx_description
1 polymer ?
#
loop_
_entity_poly.entity_id
_entity_poly.type
_entity_poly.pdbx_seq_one_letter_code
_entity_poly.pdbx_strand_id
1 'polypeptide(L)'
;MGAIVAVIGLELAGVAAGMAGLLPAEGQTPDSKTIIISITTLAVTVLGSVLFRGFLAIIPILIGVLVGYALSFAMELSIPRRLLMLTGLRCQPSIRRASSGLPF
;
A
#
# COMPACT_ATOMS: atom_id res chain seq x y z
N MET A 1 19.51 18.82 -11.59
CA MET A 1 18.70 18.36 -10.42
C MET A 1 17.77 17.17 -10.72
N GLY A 2 17.38 16.88 -11.97
CA GLY A 2 16.40 15.81 -12.25
C GLY A 2 16.88 14.35 -12.12
N ALA A 3 18.17 14.07 -12.38
CA ALA A 3 18.68 12.70 -12.39
C ALA A 3 18.56 12.01 -11.01
N ILE A 4 18.88 12.72 -9.92
CA ILE A 4 18.82 12.19 -8.55
C ILE A 4 17.37 11.85 -8.17
N VAL A 5 16.41 12.72 -8.53
CA VAL A 5 14.98 12.51 -8.24
C VAL A 5 14.44 11.27 -8.97
N ALA A 6 14.86 11.05 -10.22
CA ALA A 6 14.48 9.87 -10.99
C ALA A 6 15.03 8.57 -10.36
N VAL A 7 16.27 8.59 -9.87
CA VAL A 7 16.89 7.41 -9.23
C VAL A 7 16.19 7.04 -7.92
N ILE A 8 15.85 8.03 -7.09
CA ILE A 8 15.09 7.78 -5.84
C ILE A 8 13.72 7.16 -6.17
N GLY A 9 13.05 7.68 -7.19
CA GLY A 9 11.77 7.10 -7.66
C GLY A 9 11.93 5.66 -8.14
N LEU A 10 13.02 5.35 -8.84
CA LEU A 10 13.30 4.01 -9.35
C LEU A 10 13.65 3.01 -8.24
N GLU A 11 14.37 3.45 -7.20
CA GLU A 11 14.67 2.64 -6.01
C GLU A 11 13.40 2.25 -5.24
N LEU A 12 12.47 3.20 -5.08
CA LEU A 12 11.20 2.99 -4.38
C LEU A 12 10.16 2.22 -5.21
N ALA A 13 10.27 2.22 -6.53
CA ALA A 13 9.34 1.53 -7.42
C ALA A 13 9.30 0.01 -7.15
N GLY A 14 10.46 -0.60 -6.89
CA GLY A 14 10.56 -2.04 -6.59
C GLY A 14 9.85 -2.42 -5.29
N VAL A 15 10.02 -1.60 -4.25
CA VAL A 15 9.36 -1.81 -2.94
C VAL A 15 7.84 -1.69 -3.08
N ALA A 16 7.37 -0.68 -3.84
CA ALA A 16 5.95 -0.50 -4.09
C ALA A 16 5.33 -1.67 -4.87
N ALA A 17 6.02 -2.19 -5.89
CA ALA A 17 5.57 -3.34 -6.66
C ALA A 17 5.48 -4.62 -5.81
N GLY A 18 6.41 -4.79 -4.85
CA GLY A 18 6.36 -5.85 -3.85
C GLY A 18 5.15 -5.72 -2.91
N MET A 19 4.87 -4.52 -2.41
CA MET A 19 3.70 -4.25 -1.56
C MET A 19 2.36 -4.39 -2.31
N ALA A 20 2.35 -4.11 -3.61
CA ALA A 20 1.18 -4.26 -4.48
C ALA A 20 0.90 -5.73 -4.87
N GLY A 21 1.77 -6.67 -4.49
CA GLY A 21 1.66 -8.09 -4.84
C GLY A 21 1.95 -8.40 -6.32
N LEU A 22 2.59 -7.48 -7.06
CA LEU A 22 2.92 -7.65 -8.48
C LEU A 22 4.19 -8.49 -8.72
N LEU A 23 5.03 -8.61 -7.69
CA LEU A 23 6.23 -9.45 -7.67
C LEU A 23 6.05 -10.55 -6.62
N PRO A 24 5.29 -11.63 -6.90
CA PRO A 24 5.18 -12.75 -5.98
C PRO A 24 6.55 -13.41 -5.82
N ALA A 25 7.01 -13.53 -4.58
CA ALA A 25 8.21 -14.32 -4.28
C ALA A 25 8.00 -15.77 -4.72
N GLU A 26 9.04 -16.39 -5.27
CA GLU A 26 8.96 -17.75 -5.84
C GLU A 26 8.35 -18.73 -4.82
N GLY A 27 7.18 -19.28 -5.17
CA GLY A 27 6.47 -20.27 -4.34
C GLY A 27 5.32 -19.75 -3.47
N GLN A 28 5.00 -18.45 -3.45
CA GLN A 28 3.76 -17.96 -2.84
C GLN A 28 2.62 -17.86 -3.86
N THR A 29 1.45 -18.39 -3.49
CA THR A 29 0.21 -18.15 -4.23
C THR A 29 -0.09 -16.65 -4.21
N PRO A 30 -0.09 -15.95 -5.35
CA PRO A 30 -0.42 -14.54 -5.39
C PRO A 30 -1.81 -14.32 -4.78
N ASP A 31 -1.91 -13.40 -3.82
CA ASP A 31 -3.20 -12.99 -3.31
C ASP A 31 -3.89 -12.17 -4.40
N SER A 32 -4.75 -12.84 -5.17
CA SER A 32 -5.51 -12.25 -6.26
C SER A 32 -6.30 -11.01 -5.78
N LYS A 33 -6.68 -10.93 -4.50
CA LYS A 33 -7.38 -9.76 -3.95
C LYS A 33 -6.47 -8.53 -3.94
N THR A 34 -5.25 -8.66 -3.41
CA THR A 34 -4.27 -7.57 -3.36
C THR A 34 -3.90 -7.06 -4.75
N ILE A 35 -3.75 -7.96 -5.71
CA ILE A 35 -3.46 -7.60 -7.11
C ILE A 35 -4.63 -6.85 -7.74
N ILE A 36 -5.87 -7.32 -7.53
CA ILE A 36 -7.08 -6.65 -8.04
C ILE A 36 -7.21 -5.25 -7.43
N ILE A 37 -6.98 -5.10 -6.12
CA ILE A 37 -7.07 -3.80 -5.43
C ILE A 37 -5.98 -2.83 -5.94
N SER A 38 -4.73 -3.29 -6.09
CA SER A 38 -3.62 -2.44 -6.52
C SER A 38 -3.78 -1.95 -7.96
N ILE A 39 -4.15 -2.84 -8.90
CA ILE A 39 -4.40 -2.49 -10.30
C ILE A 39 -5.63 -1.59 -10.43
N THR A 40 -6.70 -1.87 -9.70
CA THR A 40 -7.92 -1.03 -9.74
C THR A 40 -7.64 0.36 -9.20
N THR A 41 -6.89 0.48 -8.09
CA THR A 41 -6.48 1.78 -7.52
C THR A 41 -5.65 2.57 -8.52
N LEU A 42 -4.63 1.93 -9.11
CA LEU A 42 -3.79 2.55 -10.15
C LEU A 42 -4.63 3.03 -11.34
N ALA A 43 -5.54 2.18 -11.83
CA ALA A 43 -6.41 2.50 -12.96
C ALA A 43 -7.32 3.69 -12.65
N VAL A 44 -7.96 3.73 -11.48
CA VAL A 44 -8.82 4.85 -11.06
C VAL A 44 -8.02 6.13 -10.92
N THR A 45 -6.82 6.10 -10.34
CA THR A 45 -5.96 7.28 -10.21
C THR A 45 -5.48 7.81 -11.56
N VAL A 46 -5.08 6.93 -12.48
CA VAL A 46 -4.65 7.31 -13.84
C VAL A 46 -5.82 7.86 -14.64
N LEU A 47 -6.96 7.16 -14.67
CA LEU A 47 -8.16 7.61 -15.37
C LEU A 47 -8.67 8.95 -14.83
N GLY A 48 -8.68 9.13 -13.50
CA GLY A 48 -9.02 10.39 -12.87
C GLY A 48 -8.05 11.52 -13.23
N SER A 49 -6.74 11.24 -13.28
CA SER A 49 -5.72 12.22 -13.66
C SER A 49 -5.78 12.65 -15.12
N VAL A 50 -6.27 11.77 -16.00
CA VAL A 50 -6.44 12.08 -17.43
C VAL A 50 -7.77 12.82 -17.70
N LEU A 51 -8.86 12.46 -17.00
CA LEU A 51 -10.16 13.11 -17.15
C LEU A 51 -10.20 14.50 -16.51
N PHE A 52 -9.60 14.68 -15.34
CA PHE A 52 -9.58 15.95 -14.62
C PHE A 52 -8.29 16.72 -14.96
N ARG A 53 -8.39 17.66 -15.91
CA ARG A 53 -7.29 18.54 -16.31
C ARG A 53 -7.36 19.90 -15.59
N GLY A 54 -6.20 20.49 -15.33
CA GLY A 54 -6.06 21.82 -14.70
C GLY A 54 -5.74 21.74 -13.20
N PHE A 55 -6.28 22.67 -12.40
CA PHE A 55 -6.03 22.74 -10.95
C PHE A 55 -6.54 21.53 -10.16
N LEU A 56 -7.49 20.78 -10.73
CA LEU A 56 -8.13 19.61 -10.11
C LEU A 56 -7.31 18.31 -10.29
N ALA A 57 -6.13 18.36 -10.93
CA ALA A 57 -5.31 17.17 -11.23
C ALA A 57 -4.70 16.48 -9.99
N ILE A 58 -4.72 17.10 -8.81
CA ILE A 58 -4.28 16.47 -7.54
C ILE A 58 -5.38 15.62 -6.88
N ILE A 59 -6.64 16.01 -7.08
CA ILE A 59 -7.83 15.33 -6.54
C ILE A 59 -7.91 13.84 -6.91
N PRO A 60 -7.55 13.37 -8.11
CA PRO A 60 -7.60 11.95 -8.45
C PRO A 60 -6.72 11.06 -7.58
N ILE A 61 -5.64 11.56 -6.98
CA ILE A 61 -4.85 10.79 -6.01
C ILE A 61 -5.72 10.47 -4.77
N LEU A 62 -6.43 11.47 -4.25
CA LEU A 62 -7.31 11.29 -3.09
C LEU A 62 -8.49 10.37 -3.40
N ILE A 63 -9.13 10.55 -4.57
CA ILE A 63 -10.23 9.70 -5.02
C ILE A 63 -9.75 8.26 -5.21
N GLY A 64 -8.58 8.06 -5.82
CA GLY A 64 -8.00 6.73 -6.01
C GLY A 64 -7.78 5.98 -4.69
N VAL A 65 -7.18 6.63 -3.69
CA VAL A 65 -6.98 6.04 -2.36
C VAL A 65 -8.31 5.75 -1.67
N LEU A 66 -9.29 6.65 -1.77
CA LEU A 66 -10.62 6.45 -1.18
C LEU A 66 -11.34 5.25 -1.80
N VAL A 67 -11.31 5.14 -3.13
CA VAL A 67 -11.90 4.02 -3.87
C VAL A 67 -11.16 2.71 -3.57
N GLY A 68 -9.83 2.74 -3.51
CA GLY A 68 -9.02 1.58 -3.13
C GLY A 68 -9.35 1.07 -1.73
N TYR A 69 -9.46 1.98 -0.75
CA TYR A 69 -9.86 1.64 0.62
C TYR A 69 -11.31 1.12 0.69
N ALA A 70 -12.23 1.72 -0.07
CA ALA A 70 -13.61 1.26 -0.17
C ALA A 70 -13.71 -0.14 -0.78
N LEU A 71 -12.90 -0.44 -1.80
CA LEU A 71 -12.83 -1.75 -2.43
C LEU A 71 -12.26 -2.81 -1.48
N SER A 72 -11.17 -2.48 -0.75
CA SER A 72 -10.65 -3.32 0.31
C SER A 72 -11.70 -3.58 1.38
N PHE A 73 -12.42 -2.54 1.82
CA PHE A 73 -13.48 -2.69 2.82
C PHE A 73 -14.65 -3.56 2.31
N ALA A 74 -15.06 -3.42 1.05
CA ALA A 74 -16.12 -4.22 0.45
C ALA A 74 -15.71 -5.70 0.28
N MET A 75 -14.47 -5.96 -0.14
CA MET A 75 -13.94 -7.33 -0.28
C MET A 75 -13.64 -7.99 1.07
N GLU A 76 -13.23 -7.21 2.08
CA GLU A 76 -12.91 -7.68 3.43
C GLU A 76 -14.15 -7.86 4.32
N LEU A 77 -15.29 -7.23 3.99
CA LEU A 77 -16.57 -7.49 4.67
C LEU A 77 -17.09 -8.92 4.44
N SER A 78 -16.54 -9.66 3.47
CA SER A 78 -16.93 -11.04 3.15
C SER A 78 -16.11 -12.13 3.88
N ILE A 79 -15.08 -11.77 4.68
CA ILE A 79 -14.22 -12.72 5.43
C ILE A 79 -14.30 -12.39 6.93
N PRO A 80 -14.52 -13.36 7.83
CA PRO A 80 -15.02 -13.10 9.18
C PRO A 80 -14.07 -12.23 10.02
N ARG A 81 -14.68 -11.23 10.66
CA ARG A 81 -14.20 -10.24 11.65
C ARG A 81 -13.51 -10.83 12.91
N ARG A 82 -12.70 -11.89 12.79
CA ARG A 82 -12.16 -12.62 13.96
C ARG A 82 -10.82 -12.09 14.49
N LEU A 83 -10.17 -11.15 13.81
CA LEU A 83 -8.86 -10.62 14.21
C LEU A 83 -8.85 -9.17 14.73
N LEU A 84 -9.94 -8.41 14.58
CA LEU A 84 -9.97 -7.00 15.01
C LEU A 84 -10.00 -6.82 16.54
N MET A 85 -10.33 -7.87 17.31
CA MET A 85 -10.42 -7.80 18.77
C MET A 85 -9.16 -8.29 19.53
N LEU A 86 -8.22 -9.01 18.88
CA LEU A 86 -7.04 -9.59 19.57
C LEU A 86 -5.76 -8.74 19.44
N THR A 87 -5.70 -7.77 18.53
CA THR A 87 -4.49 -6.96 18.28
C THR A 87 -4.41 -5.68 19.14
N GLY A 88 -5.45 -5.36 19.90
CA GLY A 88 -5.52 -4.16 20.74
C GLY A 88 -4.81 -4.25 22.12
N LEU A 89 -4.41 -5.44 22.57
CA LEU A 89 -3.80 -5.64 23.90
C LEU A 89 -2.32 -6.08 23.86
N ARG A 90 -1.70 -6.11 22.67
CA ARG A 90 -0.27 -6.44 22.51
C ARG A 90 0.54 -5.31 21.84
N CYS A 91 0.02 -4.08 21.87
CA CYS A 91 0.83 -2.86 21.72
C CYS A 91 1.61 -2.61 23.02
N GLN A 92 2.48 -3.55 23.40
CA GLN A 92 3.62 -3.21 24.23
C GLN A 92 4.67 -2.68 23.25
N PRO A 93 4.93 -1.37 23.23
CA PRO A 93 5.85 -0.80 22.25
C PRO A 93 7.21 -1.46 22.43
N SER A 94 7.81 -1.88 21.31
CA SER A 94 9.13 -2.49 21.16
C SER A 94 10.30 -1.57 21.58
N ILE A 95 10.10 -0.73 22.60
CA ILE A 95 11.08 0.22 23.14
C ILE A 95 12.05 -0.47 24.12
N ARG A 96 11.70 -1.65 24.66
CA ARG A 96 12.52 -2.36 25.68
C ARG A 96 13.61 -3.28 25.10
N ARG A 97 13.74 -3.41 23.78
CA ARG A 97 14.77 -4.27 23.15
C ARG A 97 16.00 -3.51 22.63
N ALA A 98 15.99 -2.17 22.68
CA ALA A 98 17.09 -1.34 22.19
C ALA A 98 18.12 -0.95 23.28
N SER A 99 17.90 -1.28 24.56
CA SER A 99 18.78 -0.88 25.67
C SER A 99 19.64 -2.00 26.25
N SER A 100 19.74 -3.18 25.61
CA SER A 100 20.50 -4.33 26.13
C SER A 100 21.47 -4.94 25.12
N GLY A 101 21.92 -4.17 24.12
CA GLY A 101 22.77 -4.65 23.02
C GLY A 101 23.90 -3.72 22.59
N LEU A 102 24.31 -2.76 23.43
CA LEU A 102 25.57 -2.04 23.24
C LEU A 102 26.63 -2.60 24.19
N PRO A 103 27.52 -3.49 23.73
CA PRO A 103 28.92 -3.44 24.07
C PRO A 103 29.68 -2.62 23.01
N PHE A 104 30.74 -1.97 23.45
CA PHE A 104 31.75 -1.25 22.69
C PHE A 104 32.09 -1.84 21.31
#